data_AF-A0A0A8UTV6-F1
#
_entry.id   AF-A0A0A8UTV6-F1
#
_cell.length_a   1.000
_cell.length_b   1.000
_cell.length_c   1.000
_cell.angle_alpha   90.00
_cell.angle_beta   90.00
_cell.angle_gamma   90.00
#
_symmetry.space_group_name_H-M   'P 1'
#
loop_
_entity.id
_entity.type
_entity.pdbx_description
1 polymer ?
#
loop_
_entity_poly.entity_id
_entity_poly.type
_entity_poly.pdbx_seq_one_letter_code
_entity_poly.pdbx_strand_id
1 'polypeptide(L)'
;MKASEIVLFKNIVSLCLVNIIMSSGIIISTQSPLPNPQSFPCTGGTAYALNKATNLPIFKMHRNAQVHNEIERAQFGAIANNSIIYITGHGDETADSLGGQYLAANSIRAQHINWKIESYADLICSNANLKEGDHITIVLWACFGGAGSEESTAAQLGRHLKARNINSTIISSTAPLERFDGKYSRVEKEGDCLKFRTPTRAIRVFKFSEKPGFEEWHTNQDIYFDEKGCTLSLLTKEDAVKEAQTSRDLLHDVDRALKNSPYYRDSFGRDKTPEDYLREHGETFLLRKSNTPYPGYFTFSVTYKGSDNKYYNTRYVIDGKGNVFGVDAKTLELIPKSIEQGENWLSSITKYYQNITHSKEIPRQPQSLKK
;
A
#
# COMPACT_ATOMS: atom_id res chain seq x y z
N MET A 1 -48.07 -7.77 -0.35
CA MET A 1 -46.82 -7.52 0.39
C MET A 1 -47.18 -7.05 1.79
N LYS A 2 -46.71 -7.77 2.82
CA LYS A 2 -47.05 -7.47 4.22
C LYS A 2 -46.14 -6.36 4.74
N ALA A 3 -46.67 -5.50 5.61
CA ALA A 3 -45.94 -4.37 6.20
C ALA A 3 -44.62 -4.76 6.90
N SER A 4 -44.45 -6.03 7.26
CA SER A 4 -43.22 -6.61 7.82
C SER A 4 -42.06 -6.75 6.82
N GLU A 5 -42.32 -6.83 5.51
CA GLU A 5 -41.26 -6.93 4.49
C GLU A 5 -40.67 -5.54 4.13
N ILE A 6 -41.42 -4.46 4.35
CA ILE A 6 -40.98 -3.09 4.08
C ILE A 6 -40.00 -2.59 5.16
N VAL A 7 -40.12 -3.08 6.40
CA VAL A 7 -39.20 -2.73 7.50
C VAL A 7 -37.84 -3.43 7.34
N LEU A 8 -37.83 -4.67 6.84
CA LEU A 8 -36.58 -5.36 6.54
C LEU A 8 -35.82 -4.72 5.36
N PHE A 9 -36.55 -4.26 4.33
CA PHE A 9 -35.93 -3.56 3.21
C PHE A 9 -35.38 -2.19 3.59
N LYS A 10 -36.04 -1.44 4.49
CA LYS A 10 -35.49 -0.16 5.00
C LYS A 10 -34.27 -0.36 5.89
N ASN A 11 -34.20 -1.44 6.68
CA ASN A 11 -33.04 -1.72 7.53
C ASN A 11 -31.86 -2.35 6.78
N ILE A 12 -32.10 -3.09 5.69
CA ILE A 12 -31.01 -3.64 4.86
C ILE A 12 -30.45 -2.59 3.90
N VAL A 13 -31.27 -1.68 3.37
CA VAL A 13 -30.78 -0.58 2.53
C VAL A 13 -30.06 0.50 3.37
N SER A 14 -30.35 0.59 4.68
CA SER A 14 -29.61 1.48 5.60
C SER A 14 -28.20 0.97 5.95
N LEU A 15 -27.83 -0.27 5.60
CA LEU A 15 -26.48 -0.80 5.82
C LEU A 15 -25.57 -0.75 4.57
N CYS A 16 -26.10 -0.31 3.41
CA CYS A 16 -25.32 -0.19 2.17
C CYS A 16 -25.25 1.24 1.61
N LEU A 17 -25.71 2.24 2.36
CA LEU A 17 -25.27 3.61 2.17
C LEU A 17 -23.91 3.76 2.84
N VAL A 18 -22.86 3.30 2.14
CA VAL A 18 -21.56 3.97 2.21
C VAL A 18 -21.90 5.41 1.86
N ASN A 19 -22.02 6.26 2.88
CA ASN A 19 -22.08 7.69 2.66
C ASN A 19 -20.79 7.99 1.89
N ILE A 20 -20.90 8.19 0.59
CA ILE A 20 -19.96 9.01 -0.17
C ILE A 20 -20.20 10.41 0.37
N ILE A 21 -19.74 10.66 1.60
CA ILE A 21 -19.49 12.01 2.06
C ILE A 21 -18.47 12.48 1.04
N MET A 22 -18.83 13.46 0.21
CA MET A 22 -17.82 14.24 -0.48
C MET A 22 -16.95 14.81 0.63
N SER A 23 -15.85 14.12 0.95
CA SER A 23 -15.04 14.44 2.10
C SER A 23 -14.44 15.80 1.82
N SER A 24 -14.95 16.83 2.49
CA SER A 24 -14.26 18.10 2.51
C SER A 24 -12.86 17.84 3.06
N GLY A 25 -11.85 18.39 2.40
CA GLY A 25 -10.48 17.98 2.65
C GLY A 25 -9.48 18.94 2.06
N ILE A 26 -8.22 18.72 2.40
CA ILE A 26 -7.12 19.58 1.97
C ILE A 26 -5.84 18.76 1.84
N ILE A 27 -4.93 19.24 1.01
CA ILE A 27 -3.57 18.71 0.90
C ILE A 27 -2.62 19.73 1.51
N ILE A 28 -1.98 19.41 2.63
CA ILE A 28 -0.95 20.21 3.27
C ILE A 28 0.42 19.73 2.79
N SER A 29 1.18 20.61 2.13
CA SER A 29 2.50 20.27 1.60
C SER A 29 3.63 21.05 2.28
N THR A 30 4.66 20.33 2.73
CA THR A 30 5.93 20.95 3.17
C THR A 30 6.75 21.50 2.03
N GLN A 31 6.47 21.03 0.82
CA GLN A 31 7.18 21.40 -0.39
C GLN A 31 6.37 22.43 -1.16
N SER A 32 7.06 23.36 -1.82
CA SER A 32 6.39 24.25 -2.78
C SER A 32 6.08 23.46 -4.04
N PRO A 33 4.80 23.21 -4.39
CA PRO A 33 4.47 22.61 -5.67
C PRO A 33 4.91 23.60 -6.77
N LEU A 34 5.68 23.12 -7.75
CA LEU A 34 6.05 23.96 -8.88
C LEU A 34 4.82 24.16 -9.79
N PRO A 35 4.56 25.39 -10.27
CA PRO A 35 3.38 25.69 -11.08
C PRO A 35 3.37 25.03 -12.46
N ASN A 36 4.48 24.43 -12.90
CA ASN A 36 4.57 23.72 -14.19
C ASN A 36 5.44 22.45 -14.07
N PRO A 37 4.85 21.31 -13.65
CA PRO A 37 5.58 20.04 -13.52
C PRO A 37 5.68 19.34 -14.89
N GLN A 38 6.58 19.79 -15.77
CA GLN A 38 6.76 19.16 -17.09
C GLN A 38 7.50 17.82 -17.04
N SER A 39 8.05 17.43 -15.88
CA SER A 39 8.78 16.17 -15.72
C SER A 39 8.69 15.66 -14.27
N PHE A 40 8.40 14.37 -14.10
CA PHE A 40 8.46 13.69 -12.80
C PHE A 40 9.78 12.90 -12.62
N PRO A 41 10.27 12.74 -11.37
CA PRO A 41 9.73 13.32 -10.14
C PRO A 41 10.07 14.82 -10.01
N CYS A 42 9.09 15.64 -9.61
CA CYS A 42 9.29 17.07 -9.35
C CYS A 42 9.12 17.43 -7.86
N THR A 43 9.67 18.56 -7.43
CA THR A 43 9.45 19.11 -6.07
C THR A 43 7.95 19.33 -5.84
N GLY A 44 7.44 18.84 -4.71
CA GLY A 44 6.00 18.86 -4.42
C GLY A 44 5.14 17.96 -5.32
N GLY A 45 5.74 17.06 -6.10
CA GLY A 45 5.05 16.22 -7.08
C GLY A 45 3.96 15.34 -6.50
N THR A 46 4.12 14.85 -5.26
CA THR A 46 3.08 14.08 -4.56
C THR A 46 1.84 14.91 -4.25
N ALA A 47 2.01 16.15 -3.77
CA ALA A 47 0.89 17.05 -3.49
C ALA A 47 0.14 17.41 -4.78
N TYR A 48 0.88 17.64 -5.87
CA TYR A 48 0.29 17.83 -7.20
C TYR A 48 -0.49 16.60 -7.67
N ALA A 49 0.08 15.40 -7.53
CA ALA A 49 -0.57 14.15 -7.93
C ALA A 49 -1.86 13.90 -7.14
N LEU A 50 -1.83 14.16 -5.83
CA LEU A 50 -3.00 14.11 -4.97
C LEU A 50 -4.06 15.11 -5.41
N ASN A 51 -3.71 16.36 -5.67
CA ASN A 51 -4.66 17.36 -6.16
C ASN A 51 -5.31 16.94 -7.47
N LYS A 52 -4.54 16.39 -8.41
CA LYS A 52 -5.09 15.87 -9.66
C LYS A 52 -5.99 14.65 -9.47
N ALA A 53 -5.70 13.79 -8.49
CA ALA A 53 -6.50 12.61 -8.19
C ALA A 53 -7.82 12.97 -7.48
N THR A 54 -7.74 13.85 -6.47
CA THR A 54 -8.83 14.08 -5.51
C THR A 54 -9.57 15.40 -5.73
N ASN A 55 -9.04 16.29 -6.57
CA ASN A 55 -9.49 17.66 -6.76
C ASN A 55 -9.48 18.53 -5.47
N LEU A 56 -8.75 18.10 -4.43
CA LEU A 56 -8.65 18.85 -3.18
C LEU A 56 -7.66 20.02 -3.28
N PRO A 57 -7.92 21.15 -2.62
CA PRO A 57 -7.01 22.29 -2.61
C PRO A 57 -5.66 21.93 -1.97
N ILE A 58 -4.58 22.47 -2.54
CA ILE A 58 -3.25 22.37 -1.95
C ILE A 58 -2.99 23.61 -1.10
N PHE A 59 -2.77 23.40 0.19
CA PHE A 59 -2.19 24.37 1.09
C PHE A 59 -0.68 24.11 1.23
N LYS A 60 0.11 25.15 0.95
CA LYS A 60 1.56 25.12 1.13
C LYS A 60 1.91 25.65 2.52
N MET A 61 2.73 24.92 3.27
CA MET A 61 3.24 25.40 4.56
C MET A 61 4.02 26.72 4.40
N HIS A 62 3.69 27.72 5.22
CA HIS A 62 4.29 29.06 5.20
C HIS A 62 5.19 29.29 6.41
N ARG A 63 6.36 29.93 6.20
CA ARG A 63 7.29 30.29 7.29
C ARG A 63 6.71 31.28 8.28
N ASN A 64 5.87 32.17 7.78
CA ASN A 64 5.23 33.18 8.58
C ASN A 64 3.75 32.80 8.70
N ALA A 65 3.32 32.48 9.92
CA ALA A 65 1.94 32.13 10.26
C ALA A 65 0.92 33.26 9.96
N GLN A 66 1.40 34.48 9.68
CA GLN A 66 0.55 35.60 9.27
C GLN A 66 0.34 35.65 7.74
N VAL A 67 1.13 34.91 6.95
CA VAL A 67 1.05 34.87 5.49
C VAL A 67 0.02 33.83 5.07
N HIS A 68 -1.23 34.06 5.50
CA HIS A 68 -2.38 33.32 5.02
C HIS A 68 -3.32 34.31 4.37
N ASN A 69 -3.45 34.23 3.05
CA ASN A 69 -4.45 35.03 2.36
C ASN A 69 -5.86 34.49 2.67
N GLU A 70 -6.89 35.29 2.41
CA GLU A 70 -8.29 34.92 2.69
C GLU A 70 -8.70 33.60 1.99
N ILE A 71 -8.13 33.33 0.81
CA ILE A 71 -8.40 32.11 0.03
C ILE A 71 -7.85 30.88 0.77
N GLU A 72 -6.61 30.94 1.27
CA GLU A 72 -5.98 29.85 2.03
C GLU A 72 -6.72 29.59 3.35
N ARG A 73 -7.18 30.64 4.04
CA ARG A 73 -8.00 30.49 5.25
C ARG A 73 -9.35 29.85 4.94
N ALA A 74 -9.99 30.25 3.84
CA ALA A 74 -11.26 29.68 3.40
C ALA A 74 -11.15 28.17 3.08
N GLN A 75 -10.00 27.71 2.57
CA GLN A 75 -9.76 26.28 2.32
C GLN A 75 -9.78 25.45 3.61
N PHE A 76 -9.22 25.98 4.71
CA PHE A 76 -9.31 25.31 6.02
C PHE A 76 -10.72 25.33 6.60
N GLY A 77 -11.50 26.38 6.36
CA GLY A 77 -12.90 26.46 6.81
C GLY A 77 -13.80 25.34 6.26
N ALA A 78 -13.40 24.66 5.18
CA ALA A 78 -14.09 23.49 4.66
C ALA A 78 -13.85 22.21 5.48
N ILE A 79 -12.78 22.16 6.28
CA ILE A 79 -12.44 21.01 7.12
C ILE A 79 -13.40 20.99 8.31
N ALA A 80 -14.12 19.89 8.47
CA ALA A 80 -15.10 19.65 9.52
C ALA A 80 -15.04 18.17 9.97
N ASN A 81 -16.00 17.75 10.79
CA ASN A 81 -16.09 16.36 11.20
C ASN A 81 -16.15 15.41 9.99
N ASN A 82 -15.38 14.32 10.06
CA ASN A 82 -15.15 13.31 9.03
C ASN A 82 -14.42 13.80 7.77
N SER A 83 -13.77 14.97 7.82
CA SER A 83 -12.89 15.42 6.75
C SER A 83 -11.63 14.55 6.61
N ILE A 84 -11.07 14.53 5.40
CA ILE A 84 -9.78 13.90 5.10
C ILE A 84 -8.71 14.96 4.82
N ILE A 85 -7.53 14.77 5.40
CA ILE A 85 -6.39 15.67 5.25
C ILE A 85 -5.20 14.86 4.74
N TYR A 86 -4.57 15.32 3.67
CA TYR A 86 -3.33 14.73 3.17
C TYR A 86 -2.17 15.59 3.62
N ILE A 87 -1.17 15.00 4.28
CA ILE A 87 0.06 15.71 4.65
C ILE A 87 1.21 15.10 3.86
N THR A 88 1.86 15.89 3.01
CA THR A 88 2.99 15.43 2.20
C THR A 88 4.29 16.07 2.68
N GLY A 89 5.34 15.26 2.86
CA GLY A 89 6.66 15.75 3.21
C GLY A 89 7.74 14.68 3.19
N HIS A 90 8.97 15.08 3.51
CA HIS A 90 10.06 14.15 3.75
C HIS A 90 10.06 13.77 5.23
N GLY A 91 9.70 12.53 5.53
CA GLY A 91 9.94 11.94 6.83
C GLY A 91 11.26 11.17 6.83
N ASP A 92 11.81 10.98 8.01
CA ASP A 92 12.87 10.05 8.31
C ASP A 92 12.46 9.23 9.53
N GLU A 93 13.39 8.46 10.10
CA GLU A 93 13.11 7.68 11.32
C GLU A 93 12.98 8.58 12.56
N THR A 94 13.21 9.90 12.44
CA THR A 94 13.03 10.85 13.53
C THR A 94 11.60 11.35 13.58
N ALA A 95 11.09 11.46 14.80
CA ALA A 95 9.67 11.48 15.06
C ALA A 95 9.00 12.86 15.01
N ASP A 96 9.79 13.94 15.06
CA ASP A 96 9.30 15.24 15.52
C ASP A 96 9.13 16.28 14.39
N SER A 97 9.50 15.94 13.15
CA SER A 97 9.37 16.88 12.04
C SER A 97 9.20 16.24 10.66
N LEU A 98 8.71 17.05 9.71
CA LEU A 98 8.71 16.74 8.29
C LEU A 98 9.52 17.78 7.51
N GLY A 99 10.47 17.27 6.73
CA GLY A 99 11.29 18.05 5.81
C GLY A 99 10.55 18.43 4.52
N GLY A 100 11.02 19.49 3.87
CA GLY A 100 10.51 19.93 2.58
C GLY A 100 11.39 20.99 1.93
N GLN A 101 11.42 20.98 0.59
CA GLN A 101 11.99 22.06 -0.20
C GLN A 101 10.97 23.19 -0.37
N TYR A 102 11.24 24.31 0.28
CA TYR A 102 10.38 25.49 0.26
C TYR A 102 10.95 26.58 -0.65
N LEU A 103 10.10 27.12 -1.50
CA LEU A 103 10.37 28.26 -2.37
C LEU A 103 9.48 29.44 -1.96
N ALA A 104 10.12 30.50 -1.44
CA ALA A 104 9.45 31.76 -1.14
C ALA A 104 9.06 32.48 -2.44
N ALA A 105 7.99 33.29 -2.42
CA ALA A 105 7.46 33.98 -3.60
C ALA A 105 8.52 34.82 -4.36
N ASN A 106 9.47 35.41 -3.65
CA ASN A 106 10.54 36.25 -4.21
C ASN A 106 11.91 35.55 -4.23
N SER A 107 11.97 34.23 -4.05
CA SER A 107 13.22 33.46 -4.07
C SER A 107 13.32 32.62 -5.32
N ILE A 108 14.51 32.62 -5.94
CA ILE A 108 14.88 31.69 -7.00
C ILE A 108 15.49 30.39 -6.47
N ARG A 109 15.83 30.33 -5.17
CA ARG A 109 16.42 29.14 -4.53
C ARG A 109 15.46 28.52 -3.53
N ALA A 110 15.24 27.22 -3.67
CA ALA A 110 14.55 26.43 -2.68
C ALA A 110 15.43 26.25 -1.43
N GLN A 111 14.81 26.32 -0.26
CA GLN A 111 15.46 26.12 1.03
C GLN A 111 14.90 24.86 1.69
N HIS A 112 15.77 24.05 2.29
CA HIS A 112 15.31 22.94 3.11
C HIS A 112 14.74 23.46 4.43
N ILE A 113 13.56 23.00 4.80
CA ILE A 113 12.89 23.35 6.07
C ILE A 113 12.37 22.07 6.69
N ASN A 114 12.55 21.96 8.01
CA ASN A 114 11.87 20.96 8.83
C ASN A 114 10.76 21.65 9.62
N TRP A 115 9.55 21.13 9.50
CA TRP A 115 8.37 21.60 10.22
C TRP A 115 8.07 20.66 11.35
N LYS A 116 7.95 21.18 12.58
CA LYS A 116 7.55 20.37 13.73
C LYS A 116 6.15 19.79 13.52
N ILE A 117 5.94 18.57 13.99
CA ILE A 117 4.64 17.89 13.87
C ILE A 117 3.52 18.65 14.58
N GLU A 118 3.82 19.25 15.72
CA GLU A 118 2.89 20.12 16.44
C GLU A 118 2.33 21.25 15.56
N SER A 119 3.14 21.82 14.68
CA SER A 119 2.72 22.93 13.81
C SER A 119 1.59 22.54 12.84
N TYR A 120 1.48 21.27 12.46
CA TYR A 120 0.37 20.80 11.63
C TYR A 120 -0.91 20.69 12.44
N ALA A 121 -0.83 20.17 13.66
CA ALA A 121 -1.98 20.11 14.56
C ALA A 121 -2.48 21.52 14.88
N ASP A 122 -1.58 22.47 15.17
CA ASP A 122 -1.93 23.87 15.39
C ASP A 122 -2.62 24.50 14.18
N LEU A 123 -2.04 24.31 13.00
CA LEU A 123 -2.59 24.84 11.76
C LEU A 123 -4.00 24.31 11.50
N ILE A 124 -4.20 22.99 11.64
CA ILE A 124 -5.51 22.34 11.42
C ILE A 124 -6.51 22.84 12.47
N CYS A 125 -6.20 22.71 13.76
CA CYS A 125 -7.14 23.03 14.84
C CYS A 125 -7.47 24.53 14.93
N SER A 126 -6.56 25.40 14.50
CA SER A 126 -6.77 26.86 14.58
C SER A 126 -7.57 27.43 13.40
N ASN A 127 -7.64 26.71 12.28
CA ASN A 127 -8.25 27.23 11.04
C ASN A 127 -9.43 26.39 10.52
N ALA A 128 -9.57 25.14 10.98
CA ALA A 128 -10.67 24.26 10.60
C ALA A 128 -11.96 24.54 11.40
N ASN A 129 -13.10 24.16 10.84
CA ASN A 129 -14.40 24.17 11.53
C ASN A 129 -14.60 22.87 12.34
N LEU A 130 -13.64 22.57 13.21
CA LEU A 130 -13.66 21.39 14.07
C LEU A 130 -14.13 21.75 15.47
N LYS A 131 -14.88 20.83 16.09
CA LYS A 131 -15.35 20.89 17.47
C LYS A 131 -14.72 19.77 18.28
N GLU A 132 -14.73 19.94 19.60
CA GLU A 132 -14.38 18.87 20.52
C GLU A 132 -15.19 17.60 20.22
N GLY A 133 -14.50 16.47 20.13
CA GLY A 133 -15.06 15.16 19.78
C GLY A 133 -15.12 14.87 18.28
N ASP A 134 -14.94 15.87 17.41
CA ASP A 134 -14.91 15.65 15.97
C ASP A 134 -13.75 14.73 15.58
N HIS A 135 -13.94 13.97 14.50
CA HIS A 135 -13.00 13.00 14.02
C HIS A 135 -12.54 13.34 12.59
N ILE A 136 -11.22 13.36 12.36
CA ILE A 136 -10.65 13.55 11.02
C ILE A 136 -9.79 12.36 10.61
N THR A 137 -9.63 12.16 9.31
CA THR A 137 -8.69 11.19 8.76
C THR A 137 -7.48 11.91 8.19
N ILE A 138 -6.28 11.47 8.54
CA ILE A 138 -5.03 12.00 8.00
C ILE A 138 -4.30 10.92 7.21
N VAL A 139 -3.95 11.22 5.97
CA VAL A 139 -3.02 10.42 5.18
C VAL A 139 -1.65 11.09 5.23
N LEU A 140 -0.75 10.51 6.03
CA LEU A 140 0.61 11.01 6.20
C LEU A 140 1.51 10.41 5.11
N TRP A 141 1.70 11.17 4.03
CA TRP A 141 2.57 10.82 2.91
C TRP A 141 4.00 11.26 3.18
N ALA A 142 4.62 10.61 4.15
CA ALA A 142 6.01 10.79 4.53
C ALA A 142 6.68 9.42 4.74
N CYS A 143 7.93 9.28 4.27
CA CYS A 143 8.73 8.08 4.53
C CYS A 143 8.83 7.85 6.04
N PHE A 144 8.72 6.59 6.47
CA PHE A 144 8.89 6.19 7.88
C PHE A 144 7.97 6.87 8.91
N GLY A 145 6.97 7.65 8.50
CA GLY A 145 6.12 8.39 9.44
C GLY A 145 5.32 7.50 10.41
N GLY A 146 5.22 6.20 10.17
CA GLY A 146 4.60 5.21 11.05
C GLY A 146 5.61 4.29 11.76
N ALA A 147 6.91 4.48 11.55
CA ALA A 147 7.97 3.72 12.22
C ALA A 147 8.09 4.14 13.69
N GLY A 148 8.41 3.21 14.59
CA GLY A 148 8.55 3.50 16.02
C GLY A 148 7.27 3.44 16.86
N SER A 149 6.10 3.08 16.28
CA SER A 149 4.83 2.93 17.01
C SER A 149 4.49 4.20 17.82
N GLU A 150 4.61 4.16 19.15
CA GLU A 150 4.40 5.30 20.05
C GLU A 150 5.29 6.49 19.72
N GLU A 151 6.51 6.27 19.26
CA GLU A 151 7.42 7.35 18.88
C GLU A 151 7.31 7.71 17.41
N SER A 152 6.29 7.23 16.68
CA SER A 152 6.15 7.58 15.27
C SER A 152 5.65 9.01 15.08
N THR A 153 6.02 9.63 13.95
CA THR A 153 5.49 10.92 13.49
C THR A 153 3.95 10.93 13.50
N ALA A 154 3.34 9.82 13.06
CA ALA A 154 1.89 9.64 13.06
C ALA A 154 1.31 9.63 14.48
N ALA A 155 1.93 8.89 15.42
CA ALA A 155 1.49 8.87 16.81
C ALA A 155 1.64 10.24 17.48
N GLN A 156 2.74 10.96 17.25
CA GLN A 156 2.91 12.32 17.76
C GLN A 156 1.84 13.28 17.22
N LEU A 157 1.58 13.26 15.92
CA LEU A 157 0.53 14.08 15.30
C LEU A 157 -0.84 13.79 15.93
N GLY A 158 -1.18 12.52 16.09
CA GLY A 158 -2.43 12.11 16.71
C GLY A 158 -2.56 12.54 18.17
N ARG A 159 -1.46 12.49 18.94
CA ARG A 159 -1.43 13.03 20.31
C ARG A 159 -1.64 14.54 20.35
N HIS A 160 -1.03 15.31 19.45
CA HIS A 160 -1.23 16.76 19.40
C HIS A 160 -2.67 17.12 19.03
N LEU A 161 -3.30 16.39 18.11
CA LEU A 161 -4.73 16.55 17.80
C LEU A 161 -5.61 16.16 18.99
N LYS A 162 -5.30 15.04 19.64
CA LYS A 162 -6.02 14.56 20.81
C LYS A 162 -5.94 15.52 21.99
N ALA A 163 -4.79 16.15 22.21
CA ALA A 163 -4.61 17.19 23.23
C ALA A 163 -5.46 18.45 22.98
N ARG A 164 -5.95 18.63 21.74
CA ARG A 164 -6.90 19.68 21.33
C ARG A 164 -8.33 19.15 21.23
N ASN A 165 -8.62 18.00 21.86
CA ASN A 165 -9.89 17.28 21.87
C ASN A 165 -10.41 16.87 20.48
N ILE A 166 -9.53 16.71 19.49
CA ILE A 166 -9.87 16.20 18.16
C ILE A 166 -9.47 14.74 18.04
N ASN A 167 -10.43 13.89 17.66
CA ASN A 167 -10.19 12.48 17.37
C ASN A 167 -9.60 12.35 15.97
N SER A 168 -8.80 11.30 15.74
CA SER A 168 -8.17 11.12 14.42
C SER A 168 -7.88 9.68 14.06
N THR A 169 -7.91 9.40 12.76
CA THR A 169 -7.34 8.18 12.17
C THR A 169 -6.20 8.59 11.24
N ILE A 170 -4.97 8.15 11.53
CA ILE A 170 -3.77 8.53 10.79
C ILE A 170 -3.21 7.30 10.09
N ILE A 171 -3.12 7.38 8.76
CA ILE A 171 -2.56 6.35 7.88
C ILE A 171 -1.14 6.77 7.52
N SER A 172 -0.16 5.89 7.75
CA SER A 172 1.24 6.22 7.53
C SER A 172 2.06 5.00 7.11
N SER A 173 3.22 5.22 6.52
CA SER A 173 4.16 4.14 6.15
C SER A 173 5.29 4.01 7.17
N THR A 174 5.69 2.78 7.44
CA THR A 174 6.85 2.40 8.26
C THR A 174 8.12 2.25 7.44
N ALA A 175 8.06 2.55 6.15
CA ALA A 175 9.12 2.32 5.19
C ALA A 175 9.28 3.55 4.29
N PRO A 176 10.29 3.58 3.42
CA PRO A 176 10.34 4.57 2.35
C PRO A 176 9.08 4.49 1.48
N LEU A 177 8.54 5.65 1.15
CA LEU A 177 7.47 5.78 0.16
C LEU A 177 8.07 5.99 -1.22
N GLU A 178 7.50 5.33 -2.23
CA GLU A 178 7.90 5.60 -3.61
C GLU A 178 7.42 7.00 -4.02
N ARG A 179 8.29 7.75 -4.69
CA ARG A 179 7.91 9.03 -5.26
C ARG A 179 6.88 8.80 -6.37
N PHE A 180 5.93 9.73 -6.50
CA PHE A 180 5.06 9.72 -7.66
C PHE A 180 5.89 9.90 -8.94
N ASP A 181 5.75 8.94 -9.85
CA ASP A 181 6.51 8.81 -11.10
C ASP A 181 5.76 9.35 -12.32
N GLY A 182 4.64 10.07 -12.10
CA GLY A 182 3.77 10.56 -13.16
C GLY A 182 2.72 9.55 -13.62
N LYS A 183 2.67 8.34 -13.06
CA LYS A 183 1.72 7.30 -13.47
C LYS A 183 0.68 7.00 -12.41
N TYR A 184 -0.58 7.03 -12.83
CA TYR A 184 -1.70 6.53 -12.05
C TYR A 184 -1.82 5.01 -12.21
N SER A 185 -2.35 4.35 -11.19
CA SER A 185 -2.64 2.92 -11.20
C SER A 185 -4.07 2.73 -11.65
N ARG A 186 -4.29 1.92 -12.69
CA ARG A 186 -5.64 1.61 -13.15
C ARG A 186 -6.26 0.51 -12.29
N VAL A 187 -7.40 0.81 -11.68
CA VAL A 187 -8.21 -0.16 -10.93
C VAL A 187 -9.49 -0.42 -11.72
N GLU A 188 -9.82 -1.70 -11.99
CA GLU A 188 -10.86 -2.11 -12.96
C GLU A 188 -12.21 -1.42 -12.78
N LYS A 189 -12.61 -1.11 -11.54
CA LYS A 189 -13.91 -0.51 -11.19
C LYS A 189 -13.87 1.00 -10.93
N GLU A 190 -12.69 1.55 -10.67
CA GLU A 190 -12.52 2.92 -10.15
C GLU A 190 -11.80 3.85 -11.15
N GLY A 191 -11.16 3.28 -12.18
CA GLY A 191 -10.43 4.04 -13.19
C GLY A 191 -8.98 4.29 -12.78
N ASP A 192 -8.42 5.44 -13.18
CA ASP A 192 -7.06 5.83 -12.85
C ASP A 192 -7.01 6.41 -11.43
N CYS A 193 -6.35 5.70 -10.51
CA CYS A 193 -6.24 6.07 -9.11
C CYS A 193 -4.77 6.32 -8.72
N LEU A 194 -4.55 7.20 -7.75
CA LEU A 194 -3.23 7.35 -7.15
C LEU A 194 -3.03 6.26 -6.10
N LYS A 195 -1.96 5.47 -6.21
CA LYS A 195 -1.63 4.42 -5.23
C LYS A 195 -0.71 4.95 -4.13
N PHE A 196 -0.98 4.62 -2.87
CA PHE A 196 -0.05 4.79 -1.76
C PHE A 196 1.08 3.76 -1.87
N ARG A 197 2.10 4.07 -2.69
CA ARG A 197 3.15 3.11 -3.05
C ARG A 197 4.18 2.96 -1.94
N THR A 198 4.23 1.78 -1.36
CA THR A 198 5.15 1.42 -0.28
C THR A 198 5.53 -0.06 -0.39
N PRO A 199 6.69 -0.49 0.14
CA PRO A 199 7.02 -1.91 0.24
C PRO A 199 5.89 -2.71 0.92
N THR A 200 5.73 -3.97 0.52
CA THR A 200 4.66 -4.85 1.03
C THR A 200 4.61 -4.83 2.57
N ARG A 201 3.41 -4.64 3.14
CA ARG A 201 3.11 -4.62 4.60
C ARG A 201 3.64 -3.42 5.42
N ALA A 202 4.04 -2.34 4.76
CA ALA A 202 4.60 -1.17 5.46
C ALA A 202 3.55 -0.16 5.97
N ILE A 203 2.24 -0.37 5.74
CA ILE A 203 1.23 0.62 6.15
C ILE A 203 0.76 0.34 7.58
N ARG A 204 0.78 1.39 8.41
CA ARG A 204 0.19 1.41 9.74
C ARG A 204 -0.93 2.42 9.84
N VAL A 205 -1.93 2.09 10.66
CA VAL A 205 -3.05 2.96 11.00
C VAL A 205 -3.03 3.20 12.50
N PHE A 206 -3.15 4.46 12.88
CA PHE A 206 -3.20 4.93 14.26
C PHE A 206 -4.55 5.60 14.50
N LYS A 207 -5.35 5.09 15.44
CA LYS A 207 -6.67 5.63 15.76
C LYS A 207 -6.70 6.20 17.17
N PHE A 208 -6.87 7.51 17.24
CA PHE A 208 -7.09 8.29 18.44
C PHE A 208 -8.58 8.54 18.58
N SER A 209 -9.17 8.05 19.67
CA SER A 209 -10.58 8.20 19.99
C SER A 209 -10.73 8.90 21.34
N GLU A 210 -11.94 8.95 21.89
CA GLU A 210 -12.19 9.45 23.25
C GLU A 210 -11.41 8.68 24.33
N LYS A 211 -11.09 7.41 24.07
CA LYS A 211 -10.36 6.54 25.01
C LYS A 211 -8.91 7.02 25.23
N PRO A 212 -8.33 6.78 26.41
CA PRO A 212 -6.90 7.00 26.64
C PRO A 212 -6.03 6.19 25.67
N GLY A 213 -4.93 6.78 25.20
CA GLY A 213 -4.01 6.15 24.27
C GLY A 213 -4.51 6.15 22.82
N PHE A 214 -4.03 5.20 22.03
CA PHE A 214 -4.46 4.99 20.64
C PHE A 214 -4.47 3.50 20.30
N GLU A 215 -5.24 3.14 19.27
CA GLU A 215 -5.20 1.82 18.67
C GLU A 215 -4.28 1.83 17.45
N GLU A 216 -3.49 0.76 17.30
CA GLU A 216 -2.57 0.58 16.18
C GLU A 216 -2.81 -0.75 15.49
N TRP A 217 -2.80 -0.76 14.16
CA TRP A 217 -2.79 -1.99 13.36
C TRP A 217 -2.08 -1.78 12.03
N HIS A 218 -1.67 -2.89 11.43
CA HIS A 218 -1.09 -2.92 10.10
C HIS A 218 -2.15 -3.27 9.06
N THR A 219 -2.01 -2.70 7.87
CA THR A 219 -2.79 -3.14 6.70
C THR A 219 -1.86 -3.62 5.59
N ASN A 220 -2.25 -4.71 4.94
CA ASN A 220 -1.57 -5.27 3.77
C ASN A 220 -2.25 -4.83 2.47
N GLN A 221 -3.29 -3.99 2.57
CA GLN A 221 -4.04 -3.55 1.42
C GLN A 221 -3.31 -2.44 0.69
N ASP A 222 -3.47 -2.45 -0.62
CA ASP A 222 -3.17 -1.27 -1.41
C ASP A 222 -4.19 -0.18 -1.08
N ILE A 223 -3.71 1.04 -0.85
CA ILE A 223 -4.55 2.20 -0.65
C ILE A 223 -4.55 3.01 -1.94
N TYR A 224 -5.74 3.33 -2.42
CA TYR A 224 -5.95 4.13 -3.63
C TYR A 224 -6.66 5.44 -3.29
N PHE A 225 -6.36 6.47 -4.08
CA PHE A 225 -6.97 7.79 -3.98
C PHE A 225 -7.53 8.22 -5.32
N ASP A 226 -8.76 8.72 -5.29
CA ASP A 226 -9.52 9.19 -6.45
C ASP A 226 -10.37 10.42 -6.06
N GLU A 227 -11.26 10.86 -6.95
CA GLU A 227 -12.15 12.00 -6.73
C GLU A 227 -13.14 11.78 -5.57
N LYS A 228 -13.36 10.53 -5.16
CA LYS A 228 -14.23 10.14 -4.04
C LYS A 228 -13.45 10.08 -2.72
N GLY A 229 -12.14 10.30 -2.75
CA GLY A 229 -11.27 10.41 -1.59
C GLY A 229 -10.26 9.27 -1.52
N CYS A 230 -10.21 8.60 -0.37
CA CYS A 230 -9.36 7.45 -0.13
C CYS A 230 -10.24 6.20 -0.04
N THR A 231 -9.76 5.04 -0.52
CA THR A 231 -10.39 3.74 -0.27
C THR A 231 -10.31 3.38 1.22
N LEU A 232 -11.09 4.09 2.06
CA LEU A 232 -11.10 3.99 3.53
C LEU A 232 -11.98 2.84 4.02
N SER A 233 -12.90 2.32 3.20
CA SER A 233 -13.91 1.34 3.59
C SER A 233 -13.35 0.00 4.07
N LEU A 234 -12.02 -0.17 4.05
CA LEU A 234 -11.32 -1.39 4.43
C LEU A 234 -10.27 -1.20 5.53
N LEU A 235 -10.22 -0.01 6.15
CA LEU A 235 -9.22 0.31 7.15
C LEU A 235 -9.66 0.00 8.58
N THR A 236 -10.84 -0.57 8.82
CA THR A 236 -11.21 -0.93 10.20
C THR A 236 -10.28 -2.01 10.74
N LYS A 237 -10.04 -2.01 12.05
CA LYS A 237 -9.19 -3.02 12.71
C LYS A 237 -9.78 -4.41 12.52
N GLU A 238 -11.11 -4.51 12.56
CA GLU A 238 -11.86 -5.75 12.33
C GLU A 238 -11.65 -6.28 10.91
N ASP A 239 -11.74 -5.41 9.90
CA ASP A 239 -11.51 -5.80 8.49
C ASP A 239 -10.05 -6.19 8.25
N ALA A 240 -9.09 -5.45 8.82
CA ALA A 240 -7.67 -5.76 8.73
C ALA A 240 -7.33 -7.10 9.39
N VAL A 241 -7.92 -7.40 10.56
CA VAL A 241 -7.77 -8.70 11.23
C VAL A 241 -8.41 -9.82 10.40
N LYS A 242 -9.62 -9.61 9.89
CA LYS A 242 -10.34 -10.59 9.08
C LYS A 242 -9.61 -10.89 7.78
N GLU A 243 -9.06 -9.89 7.10
CA GLU A 243 -8.28 -10.08 5.89
C GLU A 243 -6.92 -10.73 6.18
N ALA A 244 -6.24 -10.34 7.26
CA ALA A 244 -5.00 -10.98 7.67
C ALA A 244 -5.23 -12.46 7.99
N GLN A 245 -6.36 -12.79 8.61
CA GLN A 245 -6.77 -14.17 8.86
C GLN A 245 -7.09 -14.90 7.55
N THR A 246 -7.88 -14.30 6.67
CA THR A 246 -8.21 -14.87 5.34
C THR A 246 -6.96 -15.12 4.51
N SER A 247 -6.02 -14.18 4.49
CA SER A 247 -4.73 -14.31 3.82
C SER A 247 -3.90 -15.44 4.42
N ARG A 248 -3.87 -15.56 5.74
CA ARG A 248 -3.15 -16.65 6.44
C ARG A 248 -3.75 -18.01 6.10
N ASP A 249 -5.08 -18.12 6.12
CA ASP A 249 -5.79 -19.36 5.81
C ASP A 249 -5.54 -19.77 4.36
N LEU A 250 -5.59 -18.82 3.42
CA LEU A 250 -5.27 -19.07 2.02
C LEU A 250 -3.82 -19.56 1.83
N LEU A 251 -2.84 -18.88 2.43
CA LEU A 251 -1.44 -19.28 2.32
C LEU A 251 -1.16 -20.64 3.00
N HIS A 252 -1.91 -20.97 4.05
CA HIS A 252 -1.86 -22.29 4.68
C HIS A 252 -2.44 -23.37 3.75
N ASP A 253 -3.55 -23.11 3.06
CA ASP A 253 -4.12 -24.02 2.07
C ASP A 253 -3.20 -24.19 0.86
N VAL A 254 -2.47 -23.14 0.45
CA VAL A 254 -1.41 -23.23 -0.56
C VAL A 254 -0.27 -24.16 -0.11
N ASP A 255 0.24 -24.03 1.12
CA ASP A 255 1.26 -24.95 1.67
C ASP A 255 0.78 -26.41 1.68
N ARG A 256 -0.48 -26.62 2.09
CA ARG A 256 -1.11 -27.95 2.08
C ARG A 256 -1.23 -28.51 0.65
N ALA A 257 -1.71 -27.70 -0.29
CA ALA A 257 -1.85 -28.10 -1.70
C ALA A 257 -0.49 -28.43 -2.33
N LEU A 258 0.55 -27.64 -2.04
CA LEU A 258 1.91 -27.93 -2.48
C LEU A 258 2.36 -29.29 -1.96
N LYS A 259 2.26 -29.54 -0.65
CA LYS A 259 2.71 -30.79 -0.02
C LYS A 259 1.96 -32.03 -0.50
N ASN A 260 0.69 -31.87 -0.89
CA ASN A 260 -0.13 -32.94 -1.44
C ASN A 260 0.09 -33.18 -2.94
N SER A 261 0.91 -32.35 -3.60
CA SER A 261 1.25 -32.55 -5.01
C SER A 261 2.08 -33.82 -5.20
N PRO A 262 1.79 -34.65 -6.21
CA PRO A 262 2.62 -35.82 -6.51
C PRO A 262 4.06 -35.44 -6.91
N TYR A 263 4.28 -34.18 -7.32
CA TYR A 263 5.57 -33.61 -7.69
C TYR A 263 6.34 -32.98 -6.53
N TYR A 264 5.76 -32.93 -5.32
CA TYR A 264 6.40 -32.27 -4.19
C TYR A 264 7.45 -33.15 -3.52
N ARG A 265 8.63 -32.57 -3.27
CA ARG A 265 9.73 -33.19 -2.54
C ARG A 265 10.41 -32.14 -1.65
N ASP A 266 10.60 -32.44 -0.38
CA ASP A 266 11.33 -31.59 0.58
C ASP A 266 12.53 -32.28 1.25
N SER A 267 12.75 -33.55 0.95
CA SER A 267 13.91 -34.32 1.35
C SER A 267 14.43 -35.15 0.19
N PHE A 268 15.73 -35.11 -0.03
CA PHE A 268 16.40 -35.79 -1.15
C PHE A 268 17.37 -36.87 -0.69
N GLY A 269 17.55 -37.06 0.63
CA GLY A 269 18.64 -37.85 1.22
C GLY A 269 19.85 -36.99 1.57
N ARG A 270 20.78 -37.56 2.35
CA ARG A 270 22.01 -36.87 2.77
C ARG A 270 22.89 -36.60 1.54
N ASP A 271 23.41 -35.37 1.43
CA ASP A 271 24.31 -34.90 0.36
C ASP A 271 23.74 -34.95 -1.07
N LYS A 272 22.41 -35.09 -1.22
CA LYS A 272 21.74 -35.10 -2.52
C LYS A 272 21.08 -33.77 -2.83
N THR A 273 21.22 -33.33 -4.08
CA THR A 273 20.56 -32.13 -4.60
C THR A 273 19.20 -32.48 -5.22
N PRO A 274 18.29 -31.51 -5.39
CA PRO A 274 17.07 -31.68 -6.18
C PRO A 274 17.34 -32.23 -7.59
N GLU A 275 18.46 -31.84 -8.21
CA GLU A 275 18.89 -32.29 -9.51
C GLU A 275 19.29 -33.76 -9.52
N ASP A 276 19.96 -34.24 -8.46
CA ASP A 276 20.30 -35.65 -8.30
C ASP A 276 19.04 -36.50 -8.16
N TYR A 277 18.04 -36.02 -7.42
CA TYR A 277 16.75 -36.70 -7.28
C TYR A 277 16.08 -36.91 -8.65
N LEU A 278 15.98 -35.85 -9.46
CA LEU A 278 15.41 -35.94 -10.81
C LEU A 278 16.18 -36.92 -11.70
N ARG A 279 17.52 -36.94 -11.59
CA ARG A 279 18.37 -37.86 -12.37
C ARG A 279 18.14 -39.32 -11.99
N GLU A 280 18.02 -39.61 -10.70
CA GLU A 280 17.84 -40.97 -10.17
C GLU A 280 16.44 -41.53 -10.43
N HIS A 281 15.42 -40.68 -10.36
CA HIS A 281 14.02 -41.11 -10.45
C HIS A 281 13.40 -40.93 -11.85
N GLY A 282 14.15 -40.36 -12.80
CA GLY A 282 13.68 -40.13 -14.16
C GLY A 282 12.54 -39.10 -14.27
N GLU A 283 12.30 -38.31 -13.22
CA GLU A 283 11.30 -37.24 -13.21
C GLU A 283 11.80 -36.02 -14.01
N THR A 284 10.88 -35.32 -14.69
CA THR A 284 11.25 -34.15 -15.51
C THR A 284 11.25 -32.84 -14.73
N PHE A 285 10.49 -32.77 -13.63
CA PHE A 285 10.49 -31.65 -12.70
C PHE A 285 9.97 -32.07 -11.33
N LEU A 286 10.27 -31.25 -10.32
CA LEU A 286 9.73 -31.36 -8.96
C LEU A 286 9.42 -29.98 -8.39
N LEU A 287 8.52 -29.97 -7.42
CA LEU A 287 8.15 -28.81 -6.62
C LEU A 287 8.76 -28.95 -5.22
N ARG A 288 9.19 -27.85 -4.62
CA ARG A 288 9.73 -27.85 -3.26
C ARG A 288 9.49 -26.54 -2.56
N LYS A 289 9.46 -26.56 -1.23
CA LYS A 289 9.47 -25.32 -0.45
C LYS A 289 10.79 -24.59 -0.71
N SER A 290 10.74 -23.26 -0.84
CA SER A 290 11.95 -22.47 -1.05
C SER A 290 12.65 -22.21 0.28
N ASN A 291 13.97 -22.32 0.31
CA ASN A 291 14.78 -21.99 1.50
C ASN A 291 14.99 -20.48 1.68
N THR A 292 14.63 -19.69 0.67
CA THR A 292 14.73 -18.23 0.71
C THR A 292 13.32 -17.65 0.74
N PRO A 293 12.81 -17.27 1.92
CA PRO A 293 11.46 -16.70 2.02
C PRO A 293 11.40 -15.33 1.33
N TYR A 294 10.25 -15.02 0.75
CA TYR A 294 9.91 -13.66 0.30
C TYR A 294 8.90 -13.05 1.29
N PRO A 295 9.26 -12.00 2.05
CA PRO A 295 8.37 -11.42 3.05
C PRO A 295 7.03 -11.01 2.45
N GLY A 296 5.93 -11.51 3.00
CA GLY A 296 4.61 -11.26 2.42
C GLY A 296 3.93 -12.48 1.80
N TYR A 297 4.71 -13.48 1.38
CA TYR A 297 4.27 -14.46 0.40
C TYR A 297 4.56 -15.90 0.85
N PHE A 298 3.80 -16.84 0.30
CA PHE A 298 4.23 -18.24 0.27
C PHE A 298 5.25 -18.44 -0.85
N THR A 299 6.44 -18.98 -0.53
CA THR A 299 7.55 -19.10 -1.50
C THR A 299 7.87 -20.57 -1.76
N PHE A 300 7.87 -20.96 -3.03
CA PHE A 300 8.25 -22.30 -3.48
C PHE A 300 9.19 -22.24 -4.67
N SER A 301 9.87 -23.34 -4.95
CA SER A 301 10.77 -23.49 -6.07
C SER A 301 10.36 -24.67 -6.94
N VAL A 302 10.59 -24.54 -8.25
CA VAL A 302 10.51 -25.65 -9.20
C VAL A 302 11.92 -25.96 -9.67
N THR A 303 12.30 -27.23 -9.57
CA THR A 303 13.53 -27.75 -10.20
C THR A 303 13.10 -28.58 -11.40
N TYR A 304 13.66 -28.34 -12.58
CA TYR A 304 13.25 -29.04 -13.80
C TYR A 304 14.44 -29.28 -14.74
N LYS A 305 14.30 -30.31 -15.58
CA LYS A 305 15.24 -30.61 -16.64
C LYS A 305 14.79 -29.94 -17.94
N GLY A 306 15.58 -29.01 -18.46
CA GLY A 306 15.30 -28.33 -19.72
C GLY A 306 15.55 -29.23 -20.94
N SER A 307 15.09 -28.76 -22.10
CA SER A 307 15.28 -29.43 -23.39
C SER A 307 16.77 -29.58 -23.78
N ASP A 308 17.65 -28.77 -23.21
CA ASP A 308 19.11 -28.83 -23.38
C ASP A 308 19.78 -29.86 -22.45
N ASN A 309 19.00 -30.68 -21.75
CA ASN A 309 19.42 -31.64 -20.74
C ASN A 309 20.09 -31.03 -19.50
N LYS A 310 20.03 -29.71 -19.30
CA LYS A 310 20.48 -29.07 -18.06
C LYS A 310 19.35 -28.92 -17.06
N TYR A 311 19.74 -28.77 -15.80
CA TYR A 311 18.79 -28.55 -14.71
C TYR A 311 18.71 -27.07 -14.38
N TYR A 312 17.48 -26.63 -14.11
CA TYR A 312 17.17 -25.25 -13.82
C TYR A 312 16.31 -25.16 -12.56
N ASN A 313 16.48 -24.06 -11.84
CA ASN A 313 15.67 -23.70 -10.69
C ASN A 313 14.92 -22.40 -10.97
N THR A 314 13.63 -22.38 -10.69
CA THR A 314 12.80 -21.17 -10.76
C THR A 314 12.07 -21.00 -9.44
N ARG A 315 12.06 -19.77 -8.92
CA ARG A 315 11.35 -19.42 -7.69
C ARG A 315 10.02 -18.77 -8.04
N TYR A 316 8.99 -19.14 -7.29
CA TYR A 316 7.66 -18.57 -7.37
C TYR A 316 7.22 -18.10 -5.99
N VAL A 317 6.35 -17.09 -5.99
CA VAL A 317 5.69 -16.59 -4.80
C VAL A 317 4.18 -16.50 -5.03
N ILE A 318 3.41 -16.72 -3.97
CA ILE A 318 1.95 -16.57 -3.96
C ILE A 318 1.57 -15.59 -2.86
N ASP A 319 0.79 -14.56 -3.19
CA ASP A 319 0.34 -13.55 -2.24
C ASP A 319 -0.90 -14.01 -1.44
N GLY A 320 -1.30 -13.20 -0.44
CA GLY A 320 -2.49 -13.47 0.39
C GLY A 320 -3.83 -13.41 -0.36
N LYS A 321 -3.81 -13.08 -1.66
CA LYS A 321 -4.98 -13.06 -2.55
C LYS A 321 -4.97 -14.23 -3.54
N GLY A 322 -3.92 -15.05 -3.54
CA GLY A 322 -3.78 -16.22 -4.43
C GLY A 322 -3.14 -15.90 -5.78
N ASN A 323 -2.65 -14.68 -6.00
CA ASN A 323 -1.94 -14.33 -7.23
C ASN A 323 -0.55 -14.96 -7.24
N VAL A 324 -0.16 -15.51 -8.39
CA VAL A 324 1.13 -16.18 -8.57
C VAL A 324 2.10 -15.27 -9.31
N PHE A 325 3.34 -15.23 -8.83
CA PHE A 325 4.42 -14.49 -9.47
C PHE A 325 5.65 -15.38 -9.62
N GLY A 326 6.36 -15.25 -10.74
CA GLY A 326 7.73 -15.72 -10.85
C GLY A 326 8.67 -14.67 -10.23
N VAL A 327 9.80 -15.11 -9.69
CA VAL A 327 10.83 -14.23 -9.13
C VAL A 327 12.04 -14.22 -10.06
N ASP A 328 12.44 -13.04 -10.55
CA ASP A 328 13.68 -12.90 -11.30
C ASP A 328 14.89 -13.17 -10.37
N ALA A 329 15.77 -14.09 -10.77
CA ALA A 329 16.87 -14.52 -9.93
C ALA A 329 17.94 -13.45 -9.69
N LYS A 330 18.02 -12.42 -10.55
CA LYS A 330 19.02 -11.35 -10.48
C LYS A 330 18.45 -10.09 -9.82
N THR A 331 17.26 -9.67 -10.22
CA THR A 331 16.66 -8.41 -9.77
C THR A 331 15.73 -8.58 -8.57
N LEU A 332 15.30 -9.82 -8.28
CA LEU A 332 14.27 -10.14 -7.27
C LEU A 332 12.90 -9.51 -7.56
N GLU A 333 12.69 -9.00 -8.78
CA GLU A 333 11.42 -8.46 -9.24
C GLU A 333 10.38 -9.57 -9.39
N LEU A 334 9.12 -9.22 -9.11
CA LEU A 334 7.97 -10.12 -9.24
C LEU A 334 7.36 -9.99 -10.62
N ILE A 335 7.25 -11.11 -11.33
CA ILE A 335 6.69 -11.20 -12.68
C ILE A 335 5.33 -11.91 -12.57
N PRO A 336 4.19 -11.21 -12.76
CA PRO A 336 2.87 -11.83 -12.68
C PRO A 336 2.72 -13.03 -13.61
N LYS A 337 2.05 -14.08 -13.14
CA LYS A 337 1.70 -15.26 -13.92
C LYS A 337 0.18 -15.36 -14.05
N SER A 338 -0.31 -15.33 -15.29
CA SER A 338 -1.72 -15.56 -15.59
C SER A 338 -2.07 -17.03 -15.36
N ILE A 339 -3.13 -17.28 -14.60
CA ILE A 339 -3.75 -18.59 -14.44
C ILE A 339 -4.99 -18.62 -15.35
N GLU A 340 -5.14 -19.68 -16.15
CA GLU A 340 -6.30 -19.85 -17.02
C GLU A 340 -7.59 -19.99 -16.20
N GLN A 341 -8.71 -19.50 -16.74
CA GLN A 341 -10.00 -19.55 -16.05
C GLN A 341 -10.40 -21.01 -15.77
N GLY A 342 -10.66 -21.33 -14.50
CA GLY A 342 -11.01 -22.69 -14.06
C GLY A 342 -9.81 -23.57 -13.67
N GLU A 343 -8.57 -23.11 -13.90
CA GLU A 343 -7.37 -23.76 -13.35
C GLU A 343 -7.03 -23.18 -11.97
N ASN A 344 -6.43 -24.01 -11.10
CA ASN A 344 -5.76 -23.51 -9.90
C ASN A 344 -4.26 -23.31 -10.17
N TRP A 345 -3.60 -22.56 -9.28
CA TRP A 345 -2.17 -22.23 -9.43
C TRP A 345 -1.29 -23.48 -9.60
N LEU A 346 -1.58 -24.56 -8.87
CA LEU A 346 -0.78 -25.77 -8.86
C LEU A 346 -0.93 -26.51 -10.20
N SER A 347 -2.16 -26.68 -10.68
CA SER A 347 -2.43 -27.27 -12.00
C SER A 347 -1.78 -26.48 -13.13
N SER A 348 -1.84 -25.15 -13.07
CA SER A 348 -1.26 -24.28 -14.10
C SER A 348 0.27 -24.39 -14.15
N ILE A 349 0.93 -24.37 -12.98
CA ILE A 349 2.39 -24.54 -12.87
C ILE A 349 2.79 -25.96 -13.33
N THR A 350 2.08 -26.99 -12.89
CA THR A 350 2.33 -28.37 -13.31
C THR A 350 2.20 -28.54 -14.83
N LYS A 351 1.11 -28.04 -15.43
CA LYS A 351 0.87 -28.08 -16.88
C LYS A 351 1.97 -27.36 -17.64
N TYR A 352 2.39 -26.18 -17.17
CA TYR A 352 3.51 -25.43 -17.76
C TYR A 352 4.80 -26.26 -17.77
N TYR A 353 5.19 -26.86 -16.64
CA TYR A 353 6.43 -27.63 -16.55
C TYR A 353 6.36 -28.98 -17.26
N GLN A 354 5.20 -29.62 -17.33
CA GLN A 354 4.99 -30.77 -18.19
C GLN A 354 5.21 -30.39 -19.67
N ASN A 355 4.65 -29.27 -20.11
CA ASN A 355 4.77 -28.85 -21.51
C ASN A 355 6.22 -28.51 -21.90
N ILE A 356 6.94 -27.71 -21.10
CA ILE A 356 8.32 -27.31 -21.47
C ILE A 356 9.34 -28.46 -21.36
N THR A 357 9.03 -29.49 -20.57
CA THR A 357 9.90 -30.67 -20.44
C THR A 357 9.67 -31.69 -21.57
N HIS A 358 8.51 -31.64 -22.22
CA HIS A 358 8.15 -32.51 -23.35
C HIS A 358 8.26 -31.83 -24.72
N SER A 359 8.25 -30.49 -24.78
CA SER A 359 8.48 -29.75 -26.02
C SER A 359 9.98 -29.64 -26.33
N LYS A 360 10.34 -29.68 -27.61
CA LYS A 360 11.70 -29.38 -28.09
C LYS A 360 12.01 -27.88 -28.08
N GLU A 361 11.07 -27.04 -27.63
CA GLU A 361 11.28 -25.59 -27.57
C GLU A 361 12.02 -25.24 -26.28
N ILE A 362 13.19 -24.63 -26.42
CA ILE A 362 13.93 -24.06 -25.30
C ILE A 362 13.05 -22.96 -24.68
N PRO A 363 12.63 -23.06 -23.41
CA PRO A 363 11.91 -21.98 -22.76
C PRO A 363 12.84 -20.75 -22.75
N ARG A 364 12.43 -19.69 -23.45
CA ARG A 364 13.10 -18.39 -23.32
C ARG A 364 12.99 -18.02 -21.84
N GLN A 365 14.12 -17.92 -21.14
CA GLN A 365 14.16 -17.20 -19.87
C GLN A 365 13.43 -15.87 -20.07
N PRO A 366 12.67 -15.37 -19.08
CA PRO A 366 12.09 -14.04 -19.18
C PRO A 366 13.23 -13.07 -19.49
N GLN A 367 13.29 -12.63 -20.75
CA GLN A 367 14.27 -11.66 -21.17
C GLN A 367 13.85 -10.37 -20.48
N SER A 368 14.76 -9.81 -19.69
CA SER A 368 14.63 -8.43 -19.27
C SER A 368 14.33 -7.59 -20.52
N LEU A 369 13.30 -6.75 -20.42
CA LEU A 369 13.15 -5.64 -21.34
C LEU A 369 14.44 -4.83 -21.23
N LYS A 370 15.34 -5.00 -22.21
CA LYS A 370 16.49 -4.12 -22.38
C LYS A 370 15.94 -2.72 -22.58
N LYS A 371 16.23 -1.83 -21.62
CA LYS A 371 16.33 -0.41 -21.90
C LYS A 371 17.70 -0.12 -22.52
#